data_AF-A0A8K0DE48-F1
#
_entry.id   AF-A0A8K0DE48-F1
#
_cell.length_a   1.000
_cell.length_b   1.000
_cell.length_c   1.000
_cell.angle_alpha   90.00
_cell.angle_beta   90.00
_cell.angle_gamma   90.00
#
_symmetry.space_group_name_H-M   'P 1'
#
loop_
_entity.id
_entity.type
_entity.pdbx_description
1 polymer ?
#
loop_
_entity_poly.entity_id
_entity_poly.type
_entity_poly.pdbx_seq_one_letter_code
_entity_poly.pdbx_strand_id
1 'polypeptide(L)' 'SLQIGHACYMSEWYLSNNRTRKYLFIIMERSKRPLKITTMKISALSLSAFAA' A
#
# COMPACT_ATOMS: atom_id res chain seq x y z
N SER A 1 4.97 -1.06 0.30
CA SER A 1 3.50 -1.00 0.09
C SER A 1 2.91 0.39 0.32
N LEU A 2 3.35 1.19 1.32
CA LEU A 2 2.81 2.53 1.57
C LEU A 2 2.93 3.47 0.34
N GLN A 3 4.02 3.32 -0.42
CA GLN A 3 4.27 4.09 -1.65
C GLN A 3 3.25 3.84 -2.77
N ILE A 4 2.57 2.69 -2.78
CA ILE A 4 1.59 2.36 -3.83
C ILE A 4 0.36 3.28 -3.69
N GLY A 5 -0.14 3.44 -2.46
CA GLY A 5 -1.26 4.36 -2.20
C GLY A 5 -0.91 5.80 -2.56
N HIS A 6 0.33 6.22 -2.29
CA HIS A 6 0.83 7.54 -2.67
C HIS A 6 0.94 7.74 -4.19
N ALA A 7 1.47 6.74 -4.91
CA ALA A 7 1.56 6.76 -6.37
C ALA A 7 0.16 6.80 -7.01
N CYS A 8 -0.81 6.04 -6.48
CA CYS A 8 -2.20 6.14 -6.92
C CYS A 8 -2.77 7.55 -6.68
N TYR A 9 -2.44 8.19 -5.55
CA TYR A 9 -2.95 9.52 -5.22
C TYR A 9 -2.38 10.59 -6.14
N MET A 10 -1.09 10.48 -6.48
CA MET A 10 -0.40 11.38 -7.42
C MET A 10 -0.76 11.13 -8.89
N SER A 11 -1.52 10.07 -9.19
CA SER A 11 -2.04 9.85 -10.54
C SER A 11 -3.22 10.79 -10.84
N GLU A 12 -3.53 11.01 -12.11
CA GLU A 12 -4.69 11.78 -12.55
C GLU A 12 -6.01 10.97 -12.42
N TRP A 13 -6.25 10.39 -11.25
CA TRP A 13 -7.38 9.50 -10.95
C TRP A 13 -8.75 10.18 -11.15
N TYR A 14 -8.78 11.51 -11.07
CA TYR A 14 -9.97 12.33 -11.29
C TYR A 14 -10.34 12.43 -12.78
N LEU A 15 -9.39 12.25 -13.69
CA LEU A 15 -9.64 12.16 -15.14
C LEU A 15 -9.99 10.73 -15.58
N SER A 16 -9.74 9.74 -14.73
CA SER A 16 -10.01 8.33 -15.03
C SER A 16 -11.50 8.00 -15.00
N ASN A 17 -11.89 6.96 -15.74
CA ASN A 17 -13.27 6.45 -15.75
C ASN A 17 -13.71 5.96 -14.36
N ASN A 18 -15.03 5.88 -14.14
CA ASN A 18 -15.59 5.49 -12.83
C ASN A 18 -15.13 4.10 -12.34
N ARG A 19 -14.87 3.16 -13.26
CA ARG A 19 -14.42 1.80 -12.91
C ARG A 19 -12.99 1.84 -12.37
N THR A 20 -12.08 2.47 -13.10
CA THR A 20 -10.68 2.68 -12.71
C THR A 20 -10.60 3.47 -11.40
N ARG A 21 -11.40 4.51 -11.24
CA ARG A 21 -11.45 5.31 -10.01
C ARG A 21 -11.82 4.47 -8.78
N LYS A 22 -12.83 3.59 -8.90
CA LYS A 22 -13.21 2.65 -7.83
C LYS A 22 -12.06 1.71 -7.48
N TYR A 23 -11.37 1.15 -8.48
CA TYR A 23 -10.21 0.30 -8.22
C TYR A 23 -9.06 1.06 -7.55
N LEU A 24 -8.75 2.27 -7.99
CA LEU A 24 -7.72 3.12 -7.37
C LEU A 24 -8.04 3.39 -5.90
N PHE A 25 -9.29 3.71 -5.56
CA PHE A 25 -9.68 3.87 -4.15
C PHE A 25 -9.50 2.59 -3.33
N ILE A 26 -9.87 1.43 -3.87
CA ILE A 26 -9.64 0.14 -3.19
C ILE A 26 -8.15 -0.08 -2.96
N ILE A 27 -7.30 0.19 -3.97
CA ILE A 27 -5.84 0.05 -3.87
C ILE A 27 -5.27 1.00 -2.81
N MET A 28 -5.71 2.26 -2.78
CA MET A 28 -5.30 3.25 -1.78
C MET A 28 -5.67 2.78 -0.36
N GLU A 29 -6.91 2.35 -0.13
CA GLU A 29 -7.36 1.83 1.17
C GLU A 29 -6.57 0.60 1.61
N ARG A 30 -6.34 -0.34 0.69
CA ARG A 30 -5.54 -1.54 0.96
C ARG A 30 -4.09 -1.22 1.26
N SER A 31 -3.53 -0.19 0.63
CA SER A 31 -2.14 0.23 0.81
C SER A 31 -1.86 0.86 2.18
N LYS A 32 -2.90 1.37 2.88
CA LYS A 32 -2.79 1.86 4.27
C LYS A 32 -2.32 0.77 5.23
N ARG A 33 -2.59 -0.50 4.92
CA ARG A 33 -2.10 -1.65 5.70
C ARG A 33 -0.92 -2.25 4.95
N PRO A 34 0.32 -1.94 5.35
CA PRO A 34 1.47 -2.48 4.65
C PRO A 34 1.50 -4.01 4.76
N LEU A 35 1.90 -4.68 3.68
CA LEU A 35 2.12 -6.12 3.69
C LEU A 35 3.30 -6.39 4.64
N LYS A 36 2.99 -6.87 5.84
CA LYS A 36 3.99 -7.25 6.84
C LYS A 36 4.13 -8.76 6.79
N ILE A 37 5.35 -9.22 6.52
CA ILE A 37 5.69 -10.63 6.69
C ILE A 37 6.10 -10.78 8.14
N THR A 38 5.29 -11.48 8.93
CA THR A 38 5.63 -11.81 10.32
C THR A 38 6.20 -13.21 10.39
N THR A 39 7.44 -13.34 10.85
CA THR A 39 8.01 -14.66 11.17
C THR A 39 7.43 -15.11 12.50
N MET A 40 6.73 -16.25 12.49
CA MET A 40 6.23 -16.91 13.70
C MET A 40 5.41 -15.97 14.62
N LYS A 41 4.70 -14.97 14.07
CA LYS A 41 3.94 -13.92 14.82
C LYS A 41 4.76 -13.04 15.80
N ILE A 42 6.07 -13.24 15.93
CA ILE A 42 6.90 -12.60 16.96
C ILE A 42 7.48 -11.27 16.47
N SER A 43 7.89 -11.20 15.21
CA SER A 43 8.52 -10.00 14.66
C SER A 43 8.09 -9.76 13.22
N ALA A 44 7.80 -8.50 12.92
CA ALA A 44 7.67 -8.08 11.53
C ALA A 44 9.07 -8.10 10.91
N LEU A 45 9.24 -8.90 9.86
CA LEU A 45 10.43 -8.84 9.02
C LEU A 45 10.43 -7.49 8.30
N SER A 46 11.27 -6.58 8.77
CA SER A 46 11.56 -5.32 8.11
C SER A 46 13.07 -5.11 8.07
N LEU A 47 13.55 -4.31 7.11
CA LEU A 47 14.97 -3.94 7.04
C LEU A 47 15.44 -3.28 8.35
N SER A 48 14.56 -2.53 9.01
CA SER A 48 14.83 -1.95 10.33
C SER A 48 15.05 -2.99 11.43
N ALA A 49 14.42 -4.17 11.34
CA ALA A 49 14.62 -5.27 12.28
C ALA A 49 15.88 -6.10 11.96
N PHE A 50 16.40 -6.02 10.73
CA PHE A 50 17.68 -6.62 10.34
C PHE A 50 18.88 -5.73 10.69
N ALA A 51 18.69 -4.41 10.61
CA ALA A 51 19.73 -3.43 10.94
C ALA A 51 19.84 -3.14 12.45
N ALA A 52 18.94 -3.69 13.27
CA ALA A 52 18.97 -3.65 14.73
C ALA A 52 19.70 -4.88 15.27
#